data_AF-V7FGP2-F1
#
_entry.id   AF-V7FGP2-F1
#
_cell.length_a   1.000
_cell.length_b   1.000
_cell.length_c   1.000
_cell.angle_alpha   90.00
_cell.angle_beta   90.00
_cell.angle_gamma   90.00
#
_symmetry.space_group_name_H-M   'P 1'
#
loop_
_entity.id
_entity.type
_entity.pdbx_description
1 polymer ?
#
loop_
_entity_poly.entity_id
_entity_poly.type
_entity_poly.pdbx_seq_one_letter_code
_entity_poly.pdbx_strand_id
1 'polypeptide(L)' 'MPKDAAAGKATLVALHGPDWARDQLHGLVDQAHALLEPYGEQAALLKQAAQFVAARNN' A
#
# COMPACT_ATOMS: atom_id res chain seq x y z
N MET A 1 -6.93 -23.29 -14.57
CA MET A 1 -6.70 -22.52 -15.82
C MET A 1 -6.62 -21.04 -15.43
N PRO A 2 -5.44 -20.46 -15.18
CA PRO A 2 -5.38 -19.05 -14.78
C PRO A 2 -5.59 -18.18 -16.01
N LYS A 3 -6.52 -17.23 -15.89
CA LYS A 3 -7.04 -16.40 -16.98
C LYS A 3 -6.60 -14.94 -16.80
N ASP A 4 -5.38 -14.74 -16.32
CA ASP A 4 -4.84 -13.42 -15.96
C ASP A 4 -3.59 -13.05 -16.76
N ALA A 5 -3.42 -13.63 -17.95
CA ALA A 5 -2.30 -13.34 -18.85
C ALA A 5 -2.53 -12.12 -19.78
N ALA A 6 -3.65 -11.41 -19.67
CA ALA A 6 -4.10 -10.47 -20.70
C ALA A 6 -4.42 -9.06 -20.21
N ALA A 7 -3.60 -8.52 -19.31
CA ALA A 7 -3.51 -7.07 -19.13
C ALA A 7 -2.04 -6.66 -19.24
N GLY A 8 -1.59 -6.34 -20.44
CA GLY A 8 -0.25 -5.82 -20.76
C GLY A 8 0.05 -4.43 -20.20
N LYS A 9 -0.39 -4.17 -18.96
CA LYS A 9 0.16 -3.12 -18.12
C LYS A 9 1.07 -3.86 -17.16
N ALA A 10 2.36 -3.82 -17.44
CA ALA A 10 3.39 -4.21 -16.50
C ALA A 10 3.20 -3.38 -15.22
N THR A 11 2.34 -3.85 -14.32
CA THR A 11 2.16 -3.29 -12.99
C THR A 11 3.49 -3.47 -12.29
N LEU A 12 3.95 -2.47 -11.55
CA LEU A 12 5.24 -2.50 -10.85
C LEU A 12 5.45 -3.78 -10.01
N VAL A 13 4.35 -4.41 -9.56
CA VAL A 13 4.31 -5.72 -8.89
C VAL A 13 4.84 -6.87 -9.76
N ALA A 14 4.60 -6.85 -11.07
CA ALA A 14 5.11 -7.85 -12.02
C ALA A 14 6.59 -7.66 -12.35
N LEU A 15 7.15 -6.45 -12.17
CA LEU A 15 8.57 -6.16 -12.40
C LEU A 15 9.45 -6.37 -11.17
N HIS A 16 8.94 -6.07 -9.98
CA HIS A 16 9.76 -6.08 -8.76
C HIS A 16 9.34 -7.14 -7.72
N GLY A 17 8.25 -7.86 -7.96
CA GLY A 17 7.73 -8.86 -7.04
C GLY A 17 6.87 -8.27 -5.91
N PRO A 18 6.12 -9.13 -5.21
CA PRO A 18 5.18 -8.73 -4.16
C PRO A 18 5.87 -8.07 -2.96
N ASP A 19 7.13 -8.41 -2.68
CA ASP A 19 7.86 -7.86 -1.53
C ASP A 19 8.29 -6.41 -1.76
N TRP A 20 8.76 -6.06 -2.96
CA TRP A 20 9.03 -4.67 -3.31
C TRP A 20 7.77 -3.81 -3.28
N ALA A 21 6.64 -4.37 -3.70
CA ALA A 21 5.35 -3.67 -3.62
C ALA A 21 4.95 -3.42 -2.15
N ARG A 22 5.22 -4.36 -1.24
CA ARG A 22 5.02 -4.18 0.21
C ARG A 22 5.95 -3.12 0.80
N ASP A 23 7.22 -3.08 0.42
CA ASP A 23 8.15 -2.06 0.88
C ASP A 23 7.75 -0.65 0.42
N GLN A 24 7.32 -0.51 -0.84
CA GLN A 24 6.78 0.76 -1.33
C GLN A 24 5.50 1.17 -0.58
N LEU A 25 4.63 0.21 -0.29
CA LEU A 25 3.41 0.44 0.46
C LEU A 25 3.69 0.89 1.89
N HIS A 26 4.65 0.26 2.59
CA HIS A 26 5.11 0.70 3.90
C HIS A 26 5.68 2.12 3.87
N GLY A 27 6.53 2.44 2.88
CA GLY A 27 7.07 3.79 2.73
C GLY A 27 6.00 4.86 2.48
N LEU A 28 4.92 4.52 1.77
CA LEU A 28 3.77 5.41 1.56
C LEU A 28 2.93 5.58 2.84
N VAL A 29 2.76 4.51 3.63
CA VAL A 29 2.07 4.58 4.93
C VAL A 29 2.82 5.47 5.90
N ASP A 30 4.15 5.35 5.97
CA ASP A 30 4.98 6.20 6.84
C ASP A 30 4.90 7.68 6.44
N GLN A 31 4.91 7.99 5.14
CA GLN A 31 4.71 9.35 4.65
C GLN A 31 3.31 9.89 5.00
N ALA A 32 2.27 9.06 4.86
CA ALA A 32 0.93 9.43 5.28
C ALA A 32 0.88 9.70 6.79
N HIS A 33 1.56 8.90 7.60
CA HIS A 33 1.65 9.11 9.05
C HIS A 33 2.35 10.42 9.42
N ALA A 34 3.44 10.77 8.72
CA ALA A 34 4.17 12.02 8.91
C ALA A 34 3.33 13.24 8.54
N LEU A 35 2.59 13.19 7.43
CA LEU A 35 1.65 14.25 7.04
C LEU A 35 0.48 14.40 8.02
N LEU A 36 0.17 13.32 8.74
CA LEU A 36 -0.91 13.26 9.71
C LEU A 36 -0.48 13.59 11.15
N GLU A 37 0.82 13.79 11.43
CA GLU A 37 1.29 14.25 12.75
C GLU A 37 0.61 15.53 13.25
N PRO A 38 0.44 16.59 12.43
CA PRO A 38 -0.18 17.84 12.88
C PRO A 38 -1.66 17.69 13.28
N TYR A 39 -2.32 16.63 12.80
CA TYR A 39 -3.73 16.36 13.05
C TYR A 39 -3.98 15.52 14.31
N GLY A 40 -2.91 15.02 14.96
CA GLY A 40 -2.99 14.32 16.23
C GLY A 40 -3.96 13.13 16.21
N GLU A 41 -4.81 13.04 17.24
CA GLU A 41 -5.77 11.94 17.39
C GLU A 41 -6.88 11.90 16.32
N GLN A 42 -7.21 13.04 15.68
CA GLN A 42 -8.24 13.05 14.63
C GLN A 42 -7.82 12.25 13.40
N ALA A 43 -6.51 12.11 13.18
CA ALA A 43 -5.97 11.30 12.11
C ALA A 43 -5.85 9.81 12.43
N ALA A 44 -6.15 9.37 13.66
CA ALA A 44 -6.00 7.97 14.06
C ALA A 44 -6.81 7.02 13.15
N LEU A 45 -8.02 7.43 12.75
CA LEU A 45 -8.86 6.65 11.84
C LEU A 45 -8.25 6.52 10.43
N LEU A 46 -7.63 7.60 9.92
CA LEU A 46 -6.95 7.59 8.62
C LEU A 46 -5.67 6.74 8.66
N LYS A 47 -4.91 6.80 9.75
CA LYS A 47 -3.74 5.95 9.99
C LYS A 47 -4.14 4.47 10.01
N GLN A 48 -5.22 4.12 10.72
CA GLN A 48 -5.75 2.75 10.73
C GLN A 48 -6.20 2.28 9.35
N ALA A 49 -6.86 3.14 8.56
CA ALA A 49 -7.28 2.81 7.20
C ALA A 49 -6.07 2.54 6.28
N ALA A 50 -5.01 3.34 6.38
CA ALA A 50 -3.77 3.14 5.63
C ALA A 50 -3.09 1.82 6.02
N GLN A 51 -3.01 1.51 7.32
CA GLN A 51 -2.48 0.24 7.82
C GLN A 51 -3.29 -0.97 7.32
N PHE A 52 -4.62 -0.86 7.31
CA PHE A 52 -5.50 -1.92 6.83
C PHE A 52 -5.31 -2.21 5.35
N VAL A 53 -5.20 -1.18 4.52
CA VAL A 53 -4.91 -1.35 3.08
C VAL A 53 -3.53 -1.99 2.89
N ALA A 54 -2.55 -1.65 3.74
CA ALA A 54 -1.21 -2.22 3.67
C ALA A 54 -1.14 -3.69 4.10
N ALA A 55 -1.89 -4.07 5.12
CA ALA A 55 -1.92 -5.43 5.65
C ALA A 55 -2.88 -6.38 4.90
N ARG A 56 -3.71 -5.87 3.98
CA ARG A 56 -4.69 -6.68 3.25
C ARG A 56 -4.00 -7.60 2.25
N ASN A 57 -3.71 -8.81 2.67
CA ASN A 57 -3.49 -9.94 1.77
C ASN A 57 -4.84 -10.39 1.21
N ASN A 58 -4.97 -10.33 -0.11
CA ASN A 58 -6.12 -10.85 -0.86
C ASN A 58 -5.70 -12.13 -1.60
#